data_AF-A0A165XT60-F1
#
_entry.id   AF-A0A165XT60-F1
#
_cell.length_a   1.000
_cell.length_b   1.000
_cell.length_c   1.000
_cell.angle_alpha   90.00
_cell.angle_beta   90.00
_cell.angle_gamma   90.00
#
_symmetry.space_group_name_H-M   'P 1'
#
loop_
_entity.id
_entity.type
_entity.pdbx_description
1 polymer ?
#
loop_
_entity_poly.entity_id
_entity_poly.type
_entity_poly.pdbx_seq_one_letter_code
_entity_poly.pdbx_strand_id
1 'polypeptide(L)'
;MIQWIKDNKFSSYVLFFIAFTLSFISIILSIYISMGSEAENIPIVLKKEGAPAYAIFGIVLVFIILSVIMQLFVGASITHFFVKFLFRIPLQFSLFYRVYLIFTSFLALSIIWQLFMFRDTSNIFFIVANPFLLSGLFALFILLKRMANLSWKKPLLFTIFSLFVYLAFTFLGGYVFDEEYIM
;
A
#
# COMPACT_ATOMS: atom_id res chain seq x y z
N MET A 1 -5.56 -21.27 -10.31
CA MET A 1 -5.25 -20.05 -9.50
C MET A 1 -6.09 -18.83 -9.89
N ILE A 2 -6.16 -18.42 -11.17
CA ILE A 2 -6.99 -17.25 -11.59
C ILE A 2 -8.51 -17.48 -11.44
N GLN A 3 -8.98 -18.70 -11.64
CA GLN A 3 -10.40 -19.06 -11.41
C GLN A 3 -10.84 -18.80 -9.97
N TRP A 4 -9.97 -19.00 -8.98
CA TRP A 4 -10.31 -18.67 -7.59
C TRP A 4 -10.51 -17.17 -7.39
N ILE A 5 -9.73 -16.32 -8.07
CA ILE A 5 -9.88 -14.87 -8.02
C ILE A 5 -11.11 -14.41 -8.81
N LYS A 6 -11.51 -15.13 -9.86
CA LYS A 6 -12.66 -14.75 -10.69
C LYS A 6 -14.00 -15.22 -10.09
N ASP A 7 -14.07 -16.46 -9.64
CA ASP A 7 -15.33 -17.16 -9.43
C ASP A 7 -15.67 -17.40 -7.95
N ASN A 8 -14.70 -17.25 -7.03
CA ASN A 8 -14.96 -17.46 -5.60
C ASN A 8 -15.50 -16.18 -4.92
N LYS A 9 -16.71 -16.25 -4.36
CA LYS A 9 -17.33 -15.18 -3.58
C LYS A 9 -16.51 -14.79 -2.34
N PHE A 10 -15.79 -15.73 -1.74
CA PHE A 10 -14.98 -15.50 -0.55
C PHE A 10 -13.61 -14.86 -0.83
N SER A 11 -13.16 -14.88 -2.08
CA SER A 11 -11.84 -14.35 -2.45
C SER A 11 -11.68 -12.88 -2.08
N SER A 12 -12.72 -12.06 -2.25
CA SER A 12 -12.69 -10.65 -1.86
C SER A 12 -12.44 -10.45 -0.37
N TYR A 13 -13.08 -11.23 0.50
CA TYR A 13 -12.92 -11.11 1.95
C TYR A 13 -11.53 -11.55 2.41
N VAL A 14 -11.04 -12.67 1.88
CA VAL A 14 -9.70 -13.18 2.20
C VAL A 14 -8.63 -12.18 1.73
N LEU A 15 -8.74 -11.70 0.49
CA LEU A 15 -7.81 -10.71 -0.05
C LEU A 15 -7.87 -9.39 0.72
N PHE A 16 -9.06 -8.97 1.15
CA PHE A 16 -9.23 -7.77 1.96
C PHE A 16 -8.52 -7.92 3.31
N PHE A 17 -8.73 -9.04 4.00
CA PHE A 17 -8.09 -9.30 5.29
C PHE A 17 -6.56 -9.31 5.18
N ILE A 18 -6.01 -9.93 4.13
CA ILE A 18 -4.56 -9.96 3.87
C ILE A 18 -4.03 -8.56 3.61
N ALA A 19 -4.65 -7.83 2.67
CA ALA A 19 -4.22 -6.48 2.32
C ALA A 19 -4.33 -5.52 3.52
N PHE A 20 -5.43 -5.59 4.26
CA PHE A 20 -5.65 -4.82 5.48
C PHE A 20 -4.55 -5.07 6.51
N THR A 21 -4.27 -6.34 6.82
CA THR A 21 -3.27 -6.72 7.82
C THR A 21 -1.88 -6.23 7.44
N LEU A 22 -1.48 -6.42 6.17
CA LEU A 22 -0.18 -5.97 5.68
C LEU A 22 -0.06 -4.44 5.68
N SER A 23 -1.09 -3.72 5.21
CA SER A 23 -1.11 -2.26 5.22
C SER A 23 -1.07 -1.72 6.65
N PHE A 24 -1.86 -2.29 7.56
CA PHE A 24 -1.85 -1.92 8.97
C PHE A 24 -0.46 -2.12 9.60
N ILE A 25 0.17 -3.28 9.41
CA ILE A 25 1.53 -3.56 9.87
C ILE A 25 2.52 -2.54 9.30
N SER A 26 2.44 -2.22 8.00
CA SER A 26 3.35 -1.27 7.37
C SER A 26 3.26 0.13 7.99
N ILE A 27 2.05 0.59 8.34
CA ILE A 27 1.84 1.89 9.00
C ILE A 27 2.37 1.86 10.44
N ILE A 28 2.05 0.82 11.22
CA ILE A 28 2.53 0.71 12.60
C ILE A 28 4.07 0.66 12.63
N LEU A 29 4.69 -0.09 11.73
CA LEU A 29 6.16 -0.12 11.60
C LEU A 29 6.72 1.25 11.20
N SER A 30 6.08 1.94 10.25
CA SER A 30 6.51 3.28 9.82
C SER A 30 6.46 4.28 10.98
N ILE A 31 5.38 4.27 11.78
CA ILE A 31 5.24 5.12 12.97
C ILE A 31 6.32 4.76 13.99
N TYR A 32 6.49 3.47 14.29
CA TYR A 32 7.48 3.00 15.26
C TYR A 32 8.91 3.41 14.87
N ILE A 33 9.28 3.24 13.60
CA ILE A 33 10.61 3.63 13.10
C ILE A 33 10.77 5.15 13.12
N SER A 34 9.73 5.90 12.73
CA SER A 34 9.75 7.37 12.74
C SER A 34 9.86 7.96 14.14
N MET A 35 9.28 7.33 15.16
CA MET A 35 9.39 7.79 16.55
C MET A 35 10.78 7.52 17.14
N GLY A 36 11.55 6.59 16.58
CA GLY A 36 12.90 6.28 17.05
C GLY A 36 12.93 5.91 18.54
N SER A 37 13.76 6.61 19.32
CA SER A 37 13.89 6.41 20.77
C SER A 37 12.66 6.85 21.57
N GLU A 38 11.81 7.72 21.03
CA GLU A 38 10.59 8.17 21.72
C GLU A 38 9.57 7.05 21.86
N ALA A 39 9.62 6.03 21.00
CA ALA A 39 8.75 4.87 21.08
C ALA A 39 8.89 4.13 22.43
N GLU A 40 10.08 4.16 23.04
CA GLU A 40 10.36 3.56 24.35
C GLU A 40 9.63 4.30 25.50
N ASN A 41 9.26 5.55 25.30
CA ASN A 41 8.57 6.37 26.29
C ASN A 41 7.05 6.15 26.30
N ILE A 42 6.46 5.58 25.23
CA ILE A 42 5.01 5.35 25.14
C ILE A 42 4.48 4.54 26.33
N PRO A 43 5.07 3.38 26.72
CA PRO A 43 4.57 2.62 27.86
C PRO A 43 4.70 3.38 29.19
N ILE A 44 5.70 4.26 29.32
CA ILE A 44 5.95 5.07 30.51
C ILE A 44 4.85 6.14 30.64
N VAL A 45 4.54 6.85 29.54
CA VAL A 45 3.47 7.86 29.51
C VAL A 45 2.11 7.23 29.79
N LEU A 46 1.80 6.10 29.16
CA LEU A 46 0.56 5.37 29.40
C LEU A 46 0.39 4.96 30.87
N LYS A 47 1.46 4.52 31.53
CA LYS A 47 1.44 4.18 32.97
C LYS A 47 1.32 5.41 33.87
N LYS A 48 1.99 6.52 33.52
CA LYS A 48 2.03 7.74 34.31
C LYS A 48 0.69 8.49 34.29
N GLU A 49 0.10 8.61 33.12
CA GLU A 49 -1.16 9.36 32.95
C GLU A 49 -2.39 8.47 33.11
N GLY A 50 -2.26 7.15 32.94
CA GLY A 50 -3.34 6.20 33.16
C GLY A 50 -4.46 6.33 32.13
N ALA A 51 -5.71 6.30 32.59
CA ALA A 51 -6.90 6.17 31.73
C ALA A 51 -7.00 7.18 30.57
N PRO A 52 -6.70 8.49 30.74
CA PRO A 52 -6.73 9.47 29.66
C PRO A 52 -5.77 9.12 28.50
N ALA A 53 -4.54 8.72 28.80
CA ALA A 53 -3.55 8.38 27.78
C ALA A 53 -3.92 7.09 27.02
N TYR A 54 -4.45 6.08 27.72
CA TYR A 54 -4.99 4.87 27.06
C TYR A 54 -6.16 5.20 26.13
N ALA A 55 -7.04 6.12 26.51
CA ALA A 55 -8.15 6.54 25.67
C ALA A 55 -7.67 7.24 24.39
N ILE A 56 -6.70 8.17 24.50
CA ILE A 56 -6.12 8.85 23.34
C ILE A 56 -5.42 7.84 22.42
N PHE A 57 -4.62 6.93 22.97
CA PHE A 57 -3.97 5.88 22.19
C PHE A 57 -4.98 5.01 21.44
N GLY A 58 -6.07 4.60 22.11
CA GLY A 58 -7.16 3.86 21.48
C GLY A 58 -7.84 4.63 20.35
N ILE A 59 -8.09 5.92 20.53
CA ILE A 59 -8.67 6.79 19.49
C ILE A 59 -7.75 6.86 18.27
N VAL A 60 -6.45 7.09 18.47
CA VAL A 60 -5.46 7.12 17.38
C VAL A 60 -5.43 5.78 16.63
N LEU A 61 -5.43 4.66 17.36
CA LEU A 61 -5.47 3.32 16.76
C LEU A 61 -6.72 3.11 15.90
N VAL A 62 -7.89 3.54 16.37
CA VAL A 62 -9.14 3.48 15.61
C VAL A 62 -9.06 4.32 14.33
N PHE A 63 -8.50 5.53 14.41
CA PHE A 63 -8.30 6.36 13.22
C PHE A 63 -7.36 5.72 12.20
N ILE A 64 -6.29 5.06 12.64
CA ILE A 64 -5.41 4.29 11.75
C ILE A 64 -6.16 3.14 11.08
N ILE A 65 -6.98 2.39 11.83
CA ILE A 65 -7.77 1.29 11.25
C ILE A 65 -8.75 1.83 10.20
N LEU A 66 -9.46 2.90 10.52
CA LEU A 66 -10.41 3.53 9.59
C LEU A 66 -9.72 4.09 8.35
N SER A 67 -8.55 4.70 8.50
CA SER A 67 -7.79 5.24 7.36
C SER A 67 -7.33 4.13 6.42
N VAL A 68 -6.86 2.98 6.94
CA VAL A 68 -6.51 1.81 6.11
C VAL A 68 -7.71 1.29 5.34
N ILE A 69 -8.87 1.12 6.01
CA ILE A 69 -10.10 0.65 5.36
C ILE A 69 -10.51 1.63 4.25
N MET A 70 -10.50 2.94 4.55
CA MET A 70 -10.84 3.99 3.60
C MET A 70 -9.87 3.97 2.41
N GLN A 71 -8.57 3.86 2.64
CA GLN A 71 -7.56 3.79 1.59
C GLN A 71 -7.78 2.59 0.68
N LEU A 72 -8.09 1.41 1.22
CA LEU A 72 -8.33 0.21 0.40
C LEU A 72 -9.57 0.35 -0.49
N PHE A 73 -10.63 1.01 -0.01
CA PHE A 73 -11.87 1.15 -0.79
C PHE A 73 -11.84 2.36 -1.74
N VAL A 74 -11.46 3.54 -1.23
CA VAL A 74 -11.38 4.78 -2.01
C VAL A 74 -10.23 4.70 -3.01
N GLY A 75 -9.08 4.17 -2.60
CA GLY A 75 -7.95 3.93 -3.50
C GLY A 75 -8.31 3.00 -4.65
N ALA A 76 -9.04 1.91 -4.38
CA ALA A 76 -9.54 1.03 -5.44
C ALA A 76 -10.52 1.76 -6.38
N SER A 77 -11.40 2.59 -5.84
CA SER A 77 -12.40 3.33 -6.62
C SER A 77 -11.74 4.34 -7.56
N ILE A 78 -10.78 5.12 -7.05
CA ILE A 78 -10.00 6.09 -7.84
C ILE A 78 -9.17 5.35 -8.91
N THR A 79 -8.50 4.26 -8.52
CA THR A 79 -7.67 3.51 -9.46
C THR A 79 -8.52 2.84 -10.55
N HIS A 80 -9.70 2.32 -10.19
CA HIS A 80 -10.65 1.76 -11.16
C HIS A 80 -11.13 2.81 -12.15
N PHE A 81 -11.38 4.03 -11.69
CA PHE A 81 -11.72 5.15 -12.54
C PHE A 81 -10.63 5.39 -13.60
N PHE A 82 -9.35 5.48 -13.20
CA PHE A 82 -8.24 5.61 -14.15
C PHE A 82 -8.18 4.43 -15.14
N VAL A 83 -8.25 3.20 -14.64
CA VAL A 83 -8.19 1.98 -15.46
C VAL A 83 -9.31 1.95 -16.50
N LYS A 84 -10.54 2.29 -16.10
CA LYS A 84 -11.72 2.23 -16.95
C LYS A 84 -11.80 3.39 -17.95
N PHE A 85 -11.52 4.61 -17.52
CA PHE A 85 -11.74 5.80 -18.34
C PHE A 85 -10.48 6.28 -19.07
N LEU A 86 -9.32 6.32 -18.39
CA LEU A 86 -8.07 6.77 -19.00
C LEU A 86 -7.44 5.68 -19.87
N PHE A 87 -7.30 4.46 -19.32
CA PHE A 87 -6.65 3.35 -20.03
C PHE A 87 -7.63 2.46 -20.82
N ARG A 88 -8.94 2.69 -20.69
CA ARG A 88 -10.01 1.98 -21.41
C ARG A 88 -9.90 0.46 -21.29
N ILE A 89 -9.65 -0.04 -20.09
CA ILE A 89 -9.63 -1.46 -19.75
C ILE A 89 -11.03 -1.84 -19.22
N PRO A 90 -11.81 -2.66 -19.94
CA PRO A 90 -13.21 -2.94 -19.58
C PRO A 90 -13.28 -4.04 -18.50
N LEU A 91 -12.88 -3.70 -17.27
CA LEU A 91 -12.98 -4.59 -16.12
C LEU A 91 -14.05 -4.10 -15.15
N GLN A 92 -14.92 -5.01 -14.70
CA GLN A 92 -15.93 -4.69 -13.67
C GLN A 92 -15.23 -4.38 -12.34
N PHE A 93 -15.83 -3.48 -11.55
CA PHE A 93 -15.24 -3.05 -10.27
C PHE A 93 -15.02 -4.23 -9.31
N SER A 94 -15.94 -5.19 -9.23
CA SER A 94 -15.82 -6.37 -8.36
C SER A 94 -14.56 -7.20 -8.62
N LEU A 95 -14.24 -7.44 -9.89
CA LEU A 95 -13.02 -8.15 -10.29
C LEU A 95 -11.79 -7.26 -10.13
N PHE A 96 -11.88 -5.99 -10.52
CA PHE A 96 -10.79 -5.03 -10.35
C PHE A 96 -10.38 -4.87 -8.88
N TYR A 97 -11.36 -4.82 -7.97
CA TYR A 97 -11.12 -4.70 -6.54
C TYR A 97 -10.24 -5.85 -6.02
N ARG A 98 -10.47 -7.08 -6.48
CA ARG A 98 -9.62 -8.23 -6.12
C ARG A 98 -8.20 -8.09 -6.66
N VAL A 99 -8.05 -7.62 -7.90
CA VAL A 99 -6.73 -7.32 -8.48
C VAL A 99 -6.02 -6.22 -7.69
N TYR A 100 -6.73 -5.17 -7.32
CA TYR A 100 -6.23 -4.05 -6.54
C TYR A 100 -5.78 -4.50 -5.15
N LEU A 101 -6.54 -5.35 -4.46
CA LEU A 101 -6.15 -5.90 -3.15
C LEU A 101 -4.86 -6.73 -3.23
N ILE A 102 -4.72 -7.57 -4.27
CA ILE A 102 -3.47 -8.32 -4.50
C ILE A 102 -2.30 -7.36 -4.70
N PHE A 103 -2.48 -6.36 -5.56
CA PHE A 103 -1.45 -5.36 -5.83
C PHE A 103 -1.09 -4.57 -4.56
N THR A 104 -2.07 -4.20 -3.75
CA THR A 104 -1.87 -3.47 -2.51
C THR A 104 -1.11 -4.29 -1.47
N SER A 105 -1.35 -5.60 -1.37
CA SER A 105 -0.56 -6.50 -0.54
C SER A 105 0.93 -6.49 -0.91
N PHE A 106 1.24 -6.50 -2.22
CA PHE A 106 2.62 -6.39 -2.69
C PHE A 106 3.22 -5.00 -2.40
N LEU A 107 2.44 -3.93 -2.54
CA LEU A 107 2.89 -2.58 -2.18
C LEU A 107 3.18 -2.45 -0.68
N ALA A 108 2.33 -3.01 0.18
CA ALA A 108 2.56 -3.02 1.62
C ALA A 108 3.84 -3.80 1.98
N LEU A 109 4.06 -4.97 1.37
CA LEU A 109 5.32 -5.71 1.53
C LEU A 109 6.53 -4.94 0.99
N SER A 110 6.36 -4.21 -0.10
CA SER A 110 7.40 -3.34 -0.67
C SER A 110 7.80 -2.24 0.32
N ILE A 111 6.83 -1.60 0.98
CA ILE A 111 7.08 -0.60 2.04
C ILE A 111 7.78 -1.24 3.24
N ILE A 112 7.28 -2.39 3.73
CA ILE A 112 7.90 -3.11 4.85
C ILE A 112 9.36 -3.45 4.53
N TRP A 113 9.63 -3.97 3.32
CA TRP A 113 10.99 -4.26 2.89
C TRP A 113 11.87 -3.02 2.84
N GLN A 114 11.34 -1.88 2.37
CA GLN A 114 12.07 -0.62 2.37
C GLN A 114 12.44 -0.17 3.79
N LEU A 115 11.48 -0.22 4.71
CA LEU A 115 11.68 0.16 6.12
C LEU A 115 12.79 -0.66 6.81
N PHE A 116 12.97 -1.94 6.45
CA PHE A 116 14.03 -2.78 7.02
C PHE A 116 15.38 -2.65 6.31
N MET A 117 15.38 -2.51 4.99
CA MET A 117 16.62 -2.55 4.20
C MET A 117 17.28 -1.18 4.04
N PHE A 118 16.54 -0.08 4.23
CA PHE A 118 17.05 1.28 3.97
C PHE A 118 16.69 2.21 5.13
N ARG A 119 17.56 2.26 6.15
CA ARG A 119 17.45 3.28 7.20
C ARG A 119 18.04 4.64 6.77
N ASP A 120 19.04 4.65 5.87
CA ASP A 120 19.89 5.85 5.69
C ASP A 120 20.27 6.22 4.22
N THR A 121 19.70 5.58 3.18
CA THR A 121 20.01 5.96 1.78
C THR A 121 18.81 5.89 0.83
N SER A 122 18.33 7.06 0.38
CA SER A 122 17.21 7.22 -0.56
C SER A 122 17.65 7.11 -2.03
N ASN A 123 18.25 5.99 -2.44
CA ASN A 123 18.66 5.83 -3.83
C ASN A 123 17.58 5.12 -4.69
N ILE A 124 17.21 5.76 -5.79
CA ILE A 124 16.21 5.29 -6.78
C ILE A 124 16.46 3.86 -7.25
N PHE A 125 17.73 3.46 -7.39
CA PHE A 125 18.09 2.13 -7.85
C PHE A 125 17.63 1.04 -6.86
N PHE A 126 17.60 1.33 -5.56
CA PHE A 126 17.12 0.38 -4.56
C PHE A 126 15.60 0.27 -4.51
N ILE A 127 14.89 1.38 -4.76
CA ILE A 127 13.43 1.36 -4.88
C ILE A 127 13.03 0.48 -6.08
N VAL A 128 13.72 0.61 -7.20
CA VAL A 128 13.47 -0.20 -8.41
C VAL A 128 13.93 -1.66 -8.25
N ALA A 129 14.96 -1.92 -7.43
CA ALA A 129 15.39 -3.26 -7.09
C ALA A 129 14.47 -3.98 -6.08
N ASN A 130 13.43 -3.32 -5.57
CA ASN A 130 12.50 -3.91 -4.60
C ASN A 130 11.76 -5.11 -5.22
N PRO A 131 12.00 -6.35 -4.74
CA PRO A 131 11.45 -7.55 -5.35
C PRO A 131 9.93 -7.63 -5.21
N PHE A 132 9.36 -7.04 -4.15
CA PHE A 132 7.91 -7.01 -3.93
C PHE A 132 7.23 -6.00 -4.85
N LEU A 133 7.84 -4.84 -5.10
CA LEU A 133 7.34 -3.86 -6.06
C LEU A 133 7.30 -4.46 -7.47
N LEU A 134 8.40 -5.07 -7.91
CA LEU A 134 8.51 -5.71 -9.22
C LEU A 134 7.49 -6.85 -9.37
N SER A 135 7.36 -7.70 -8.34
CA SER A 135 6.38 -8.79 -8.31
C SER A 135 4.95 -8.28 -8.33
N GLY A 136 4.65 -7.20 -7.60
CA GLY A 136 3.34 -6.55 -7.59
C GLY A 136 2.97 -5.98 -8.96
N LEU A 137 3.89 -5.27 -9.61
CA LEU A 137 3.69 -4.72 -10.96
C LEU A 137 3.51 -5.83 -11.99
N PHE A 138 4.29 -6.90 -11.90
CA PHE A 138 4.14 -8.07 -12.77
C PHE A 138 2.79 -8.76 -12.57
N ALA A 139 2.38 -8.97 -11.31
CA ALA A 139 1.08 -9.55 -10.97
C ALA A 139 -0.07 -8.68 -11.51
N LEU A 140 0.01 -7.35 -11.33
CA LEU A 140 -0.97 -6.39 -11.84
C LEU A 140 -1.10 -6.50 -13.38
N PHE A 141 0.01 -6.54 -14.09
CA PHE A 141 0.03 -6.68 -15.55
C PHE A 141 -0.65 -7.98 -16.01
N ILE A 142 -0.27 -9.12 -15.43
CA ILE A 142 -0.80 -10.44 -15.80
C ILE A 142 -2.29 -10.54 -15.48
N LEU A 143 -2.70 -10.08 -14.30
CA LEU A 143 -4.09 -10.16 -13.86
C LEU A 143 -5.00 -9.27 -14.71
N LEU A 144 -4.62 -8.03 -14.98
CA LEU A 144 -5.38 -7.15 -15.87
C LEU A 144 -5.49 -7.71 -17.28
N LYS A 145 -4.38 -8.20 -17.84
CA LYS A 145 -4.36 -8.83 -19.17
C LYS A 145 -5.33 -10.00 -19.24
N ARG A 146 -5.25 -10.93 -18.29
CA ARG A 146 -6.03 -12.19 -18.30
C ARG A 146 -7.49 -11.97 -17.92
N MET A 147 -7.80 -11.07 -16.99
CA MET A 147 -9.18 -10.85 -16.55
C MET A 147 -9.97 -9.97 -17.51
N ALA A 148 -9.34 -8.99 -18.15
CA ALA A 148 -9.99 -8.14 -19.15
C ALA A 148 -9.93 -8.72 -20.58
N ASN A 149 -9.25 -9.87 -20.76
CA ASN A 149 -9.02 -10.51 -22.06
C ASN A 149 -8.48 -9.54 -23.13
N LEU A 150 -7.41 -8.81 -22.79
CA LEU A 150 -6.85 -7.74 -23.62
C LEU A 150 -5.49 -8.11 -24.22
N SER A 151 -5.15 -7.40 -25.31
CA SER A 151 -3.77 -7.31 -25.78
C SER A 151 -2.88 -6.58 -24.77
N TRP A 152 -1.57 -6.71 -24.94
CA TRP A 152 -0.57 -6.47 -23.90
C TRP A 152 -0.32 -4.98 -23.69
N LYS A 153 -0.62 -4.15 -24.69
CA LYS A 153 -0.36 -2.71 -24.69
C LYS A 153 -1.06 -1.97 -23.54
N LYS A 154 -2.37 -2.15 -23.36
CA LYS A 154 -3.13 -1.38 -22.35
C LYS A 154 -2.75 -1.76 -20.90
N PRO A 155 -2.71 -3.06 -20.52
CA PRO A 155 -2.25 -3.44 -19.19
C PRO A 155 -0.83 -2.96 -18.90
N LEU A 156 0.08 -3.04 -19.89
CA LEU A 156 1.46 -2.60 -19.73
C LEU A 156 1.56 -1.10 -19.46
N LEU A 157 0.84 -0.28 -20.24
CA LEU A 157 0.79 1.17 -20.03
C LEU A 157 0.29 1.52 -18.62
N PHE A 158 -0.75 0.84 -18.15
CA PHE A 158 -1.27 1.08 -16.80
C PHE A 158 -0.28 0.65 -15.70
N THR A 159 0.45 -0.46 -15.87
CA THR A 159 1.46 -0.87 -14.90
C THR A 159 2.66 0.08 -14.88
N ILE A 160 3.08 0.58 -16.03
CA ILE A 160 4.14 1.60 -16.13
C ILE A 160 3.68 2.90 -15.45
N PHE A 161 2.44 3.33 -15.71
CA PHE A 161 1.85 4.47 -15.02
C PHE A 161 1.84 4.29 -13.49
N SER A 162 1.45 3.11 -13.01
CA SER A 162 1.44 2.79 -11.58
C SER A 162 2.84 2.85 -10.96
N LEU A 163 3.87 2.41 -11.69
CA LEU A 163 5.27 2.55 -11.26
C LEU A 163 5.67 4.02 -11.14
N PHE A 164 5.38 4.85 -12.14
CA PHE A 164 5.72 6.27 -12.09
C PHE A 164 4.99 7.01 -10.98
N VAL A 165 3.71 6.70 -10.75
CA VAL A 165 2.94 7.26 -9.63
C VAL A 165 3.58 6.85 -8.30
N TYR A 166 3.92 5.56 -8.14
CA TYR A 166 4.60 5.08 -6.94
C TYR A 166 5.93 5.81 -6.71
N LEU A 167 6.79 5.90 -7.72
CA LEU A 167 8.07 6.61 -7.63
C LEU A 167 7.85 8.08 -7.27
N ALA A 168 6.92 8.77 -7.93
CA ALA A 168 6.63 10.17 -7.65
C ALA A 168 6.23 10.39 -6.19
N PHE A 169 5.37 9.55 -5.62
CA PHE A 169 4.99 9.65 -4.20
C PHE A 169 6.12 9.30 -3.26
N THR A 170 6.94 8.29 -3.58
CA THR A 170 8.11 7.94 -2.75
C THR A 170 9.14 9.07 -2.73
N PHE A 171 9.38 9.74 -3.86
CA PHE A 171 10.31 10.88 -3.91
C PHE A 171 9.73 12.15 -3.30
N LEU A 172 8.48 12.50 -3.58
CA LEU A 172 7.83 13.65 -2.95
C LEU A 172 7.75 13.48 -1.42
N GLY A 173 7.55 12.24 -0.94
CA GLY A 173 7.63 11.92 0.48
C GLY A 173 9.03 12.07 1.06
N GLY A 174 10.07 11.64 0.33
CA GLY A 174 11.47 11.74 0.78
C GLY A 174 12.01 13.17 0.85
N TYR A 175 11.67 14.04 -0.12
CA TYR A 175 12.15 15.43 -0.15
C TYR A 175 11.65 16.28 1.03
N VAL A 176 10.50 15.94 1.63
CA VAL A 176 9.96 16.68 2.77
C VAL A 176 10.72 16.37 4.08
N PHE A 177 11.38 15.21 4.18
CA PHE A 177 12.15 14.83 5.37
C PHE A 177 13.63 15.25 5.33
N ASP A 178 14.17 15.58 4.15
CA ASP A 178 15.55 16.06 4.02
C ASP A 178 15.72 17.57 4.32
N GLU A 179 14.63 18.37 4.27
CA GLU A 179 14.71 19.82 4.53
C GLU A 179 14.80 20.19 6.03
N GLU A 180 14.53 19.27 6.96
CA GLU A 180 14.69 19.52 8.41
C GLU A 180 16.14 19.35 8.93
N TYR A 181 17.08 18.90 8.07
CA TYR A 181 18.51 18.79 8.42
C TYR A 181 19.38 19.96 7.92
N ILE A 182 18.76 21.01 7.37
CA ILE A 182 19.45 22.26 6.99
C ILE A 182 18.78 23.45 7.68
N MET A 183 18.81 23.49 9.01
CA MET A 183 18.73 24.74 9.78
C MET A 183 19.46 24.63 11.11
#